data_AF-A0A9C6W6U9-F1
#
_entry.id   AF-A0A9C6W6U9-F1
#
_cell.length_a   1.000
_cell.length_b   1.000
_cell.length_c   1.000
_cell.angle_alpha   90.00
_cell.angle_beta   90.00
_cell.angle_gamma   90.00
#
_symmetry.space_group_name_H-M   'P 1'
#
loop_
_entity.id
_entity.type
_entity.pdbx_description
1 polymer ?
#
loop_
_entity_poly.entity_id
_entity_poly.type
_entity_poly.pdbx_seq_one_letter_code
_entity_poly.pdbx_strand_id
1 'polypeptide(L)'
;MDPSLESNMILVIVRMILYAEKRDVMVRRGDARRSLENVNKWNRKMLSSKDVNHDVAVWLTRLDIGGPSGYAPVSGVCYPARSCALNRDEGLTSAFIIAHEVAHM
;
A
#
# COMPACT_ATOMS: atom_id res chain seq x y z
N MET A 1 1.06 -8.58 19.61
CA MET A 1 -0.24 -8.53 18.91
C MET A 1 -1.20 -7.80 19.82
N ASP A 2 -1.97 -6.86 19.29
CA ASP A 2 -3.01 -6.19 20.08
C ASP A 2 -4.22 -7.13 20.20
N PRO A 3 -4.65 -7.50 21.42
CA PRO A 3 -5.74 -8.46 21.61
C PRO A 3 -7.10 -7.89 21.22
N SER A 4 -7.25 -6.57 21.05
CA SER A 4 -8.54 -5.93 20.75
C SER A 4 -9.17 -6.34 19.43
N LEU A 5 -8.37 -6.85 18.48
CA LEU A 5 -8.88 -7.35 17.21
C LEU A 5 -9.42 -8.79 17.30
N GLU A 6 -9.12 -9.51 18.40
CA GLU A 6 -9.57 -10.89 18.63
C GLU A 6 -9.20 -11.86 17.48
N SER A 7 -8.13 -11.55 16.76
CA SER A 7 -7.65 -12.31 15.60
C SER A 7 -6.14 -12.47 15.63
N ASN A 8 -5.66 -13.62 15.16
CA ASN A 8 -4.24 -13.90 15.04
C ASN A 8 -3.74 -13.44 13.67
N MET A 9 -3.32 -12.18 13.59
CA MET A 9 -2.72 -11.60 12.38
C MET A 9 -1.24 -11.29 12.61
N ILE A 10 -0.40 -11.74 11.66
CA ILE A 10 1.04 -11.50 11.67
C ILE A 10 1.41 -10.81 10.36
N LEU A 11 1.92 -9.59 10.45
CA LEU A 11 2.44 -8.87 9.28
C LEU A 11 3.92 -9.26 9.07
N VAL A 12 4.23 -9.77 7.89
CA VAL A 12 5.59 -10.19 7.51
C VAL A 12 6.04 -9.42 6.28
N ILE A 13 7.21 -8.79 6.35
CA ILE A 13 7.81 -8.10 5.20
C ILE A 13 8.61 -9.13 4.39
N VAL A 14 8.07 -9.55 3.25
CA VAL A 14 8.74 -10.49 2.34
C VAL A 14 9.64 -9.79 1.30
N ARG A 15 9.40 -8.50 1.05
CA ARG A 15 10.16 -7.72 0.06
C ARG A 15 10.10 -6.23 0.35
N MET A 16 11.21 -5.53 0.07
CA MET A 16 11.30 -4.08 0.11
C MET A 16 11.91 -3.57 -1.21
N ILE A 17 11.32 -2.53 -1.80
CA ILE A 17 11.76 -1.95 -3.08
C ILE A 17 11.90 -0.45 -2.89
N LEU A 18 13.05 0.10 -3.28
CA LEU A 18 13.32 1.54 -3.24
C LEU A 18 13.33 2.11 -4.66
N TYR A 19 12.46 3.08 -4.91
CA TYR A 19 12.47 3.86 -6.15
C TYR A 19 13.27 5.15 -5.95
N ALA A 20 14.55 5.13 -6.34
CA ALA A 20 15.46 6.26 -6.16
C ALA A 20 15.29 7.37 -7.21
N GLU A 21 14.74 7.05 -8.39
CA GLU A 21 14.57 8.01 -9.47
C GLU A 21 13.25 8.80 -9.34
N LYS A 22 13.32 10.14 -9.42
CA LYS A 22 12.18 11.06 -9.26
C LYS A 22 11.12 11.01 -10.38
N ARG A 23 11.22 10.10 -11.35
CA ARG A 23 10.17 9.88 -12.36
C ARG A 23 9.09 8.98 -11.77
N ASP A 24 8.48 9.42 -10.67
CA ASP A 24 7.48 8.64 -9.97
C ASP A 24 6.14 8.74 -10.71
N VAL A 25 5.95 7.87 -11.71
CA VAL A 25 4.71 7.81 -12.50
C VAL A 25 3.54 7.27 -11.68
N MET A 26 3.81 6.68 -10.51
CA MET A 26 2.79 6.04 -9.68
C MET A 26 1.94 7.08 -8.97
N VAL A 27 2.58 8.08 -8.36
CA VAL A 27 1.86 9.09 -7.56
C VAL A 27 1.50 10.31 -8.41
N ARG A 28 0.19 10.56 -8.53
CA ARG A 28 -0.36 11.80 -9.09
C ARG A 28 -0.66 12.75 -7.95
N ARG A 29 0.09 13.87 -7.92
CA ARG A 29 -0.03 14.85 -6.84
C ARG A 29 -1.47 15.33 -6.70
N GLY A 30 -2.03 15.23 -5.50
CA GLY A 30 -3.40 15.67 -5.20
C GLY A 30 -4.50 14.71 -5.66
N ASP A 31 -4.19 13.54 -6.22
CA ASP A 31 -5.18 12.56 -6.71
C ASP A 31 -4.89 11.15 -6.16
N ALA A 32 -5.39 10.87 -4.95
CA ALA A 32 -5.14 9.63 -4.22
C ALA A 32 -5.76 8.43 -4.95
N ARG A 33 -6.95 8.61 -5.53
CA ARG A 33 -7.64 7.57 -6.30
C ARG A 33 -6.81 7.16 -7.50
N ARG A 34 -6.38 8.10 -8.34
CA ARG A 34 -5.56 7.79 -9.52
C ARG A 34 -4.21 7.23 -9.15
N SER A 35 -3.62 7.71 -8.06
CA SER A 35 -2.36 7.18 -7.53
C SER A 35 -2.50 5.72 -7.11
N LEU A 36 -3.55 5.36 -6.36
CA LEU A 36 -3.85 3.99 -5.97
C LEU A 36 -4.15 3.10 -7.19
N GLU A 37 -4.85 3.60 -8.21
CA GLU A 37 -5.05 2.88 -9.48
C GLU A 37 -3.71 2.54 -10.17
N ASN A 38 -2.73 3.45 -10.14
CA ASN A 38 -1.41 3.20 -10.72
C ASN A 38 -0.63 2.17 -9.90
N VAL A 39 -0.63 2.30 -8.57
CA VAL A 39 0.01 1.35 -7.65
C VAL A 39 -0.58 -0.05 -7.82
N ASN A 40 -1.90 -0.19 -7.91
CA ASN A 40 -2.55 -1.48 -8.17
C ASN A 40 -2.15 -2.10 -9.52
N LYS A 41 -2.05 -1.29 -10.58
CA LYS A 41 -1.58 -1.77 -11.89
C LYS A 41 -0.12 -2.22 -11.83
N TRP A 42 0.72 -1.50 -11.10
CA TRP A 42 2.10 -1.89 -10.86
C TRP A 42 2.18 -3.21 -10.07
N ASN A 43 1.44 -3.33 -8.98
CA ASN A 43 1.42 -4.52 -8.13
C ASN A 43 0.98 -5.76 -8.91
N ARG A 44 -0.08 -5.65 -9.72
CA ARG A 44 -0.54 -6.75 -10.56
C ARG A 44 0.57 -7.25 -11.51
N LYS A 45 1.37 -6.34 -12.07
CA LYS A 45 2.51 -6.72 -12.92
C LYS A 45 3.58 -7.45 -12.11
N MET A 46 3.86 -6.99 -10.89
CA MET A 46 4.81 -7.66 -9.98
C MET A 46 4.36 -9.09 -9.67
N LEU A 47 3.09 -9.28 -9.31
CA LEU A 47 2.50 -10.59 -9.00
C LEU A 47 2.38 -11.52 -10.22
N SER A 48 2.50 -11.00 -11.45
CA SER A 48 2.53 -11.85 -12.65
C SER A 48 3.89 -12.54 -12.89
N SER A 49 4.93 -12.12 -12.15
CA SER A 49 6.24 -12.77 -12.14
C SER A 49 6.21 -13.98 -11.21
N LYS A 50 6.61 -15.16 -11.71
CA LYS A 50 6.53 -16.44 -10.96
C LYS A 50 7.32 -16.46 -9.64
N ASP A 51 8.30 -15.57 -9.50
CA ASP A 51 9.19 -15.53 -8.33
C ASP A 51 8.76 -14.51 -7.26
N VAL A 52 7.59 -13.87 -7.44
CA VAL A 52 7.11 -12.83 -6.52
C VAL A 52 5.77 -13.26 -5.93
N ASN A 53 5.75 -13.45 -4.62
CA ASN A 53 4.53 -13.76 -3.88
C ASN A 53 4.42 -12.87 -2.64
N HIS A 54 3.34 -12.11 -2.53
CA HIS A 54 2.94 -11.32 -1.37
C HIS A 54 1.44 -11.09 -1.43
N ASP A 55 0.80 -10.98 -0.27
CA ASP A 55 -0.65 -10.76 -0.22
C ASP A 55 -0.99 -9.29 -0.47
N VAL A 56 -0.32 -8.39 0.25
CA VAL A 56 -0.57 -6.94 0.24
C VAL A 56 0.69 -6.17 -0.14
N ALA A 57 0.54 -5.13 -0.98
CA ALA A 57 1.58 -4.15 -1.26
C ALA A 57 1.28 -2.81 -0.59
N VAL A 58 2.28 -2.26 0.10
CA VAL A 58 2.20 -0.93 0.72
C VAL A 58 3.09 0.03 -0.07
N TRP A 59 2.50 1.05 -0.69
CA TRP A 59 3.24 2.12 -1.36
C TRP A 59 3.37 3.32 -0.43
N LEU A 60 4.60 3.65 -0.05
CA LEU A 60 4.91 4.78 0.83
C LEU A 60 5.53 5.91 0.01
N THR A 61 5.02 7.14 0.18
CA THR A 61 5.52 8.30 -0.56
C THR A 61 5.52 9.57 0.29
N ARG A 62 6.49 10.47 0.07
CA ARG A 62 6.47 11.84 0.62
C ARG A 62 5.72 12.83 -0.26
N LEU A 63 5.22 12.40 -1.42
CA LEU A 63 4.44 13.24 -2.30
C LEU A 63 3.03 13.44 -1.71
N ASP A 64 2.48 14.62 -1.91
CA ASP A 64 1.09 14.90 -1.56
C ASP A 64 0.16 14.07 -2.45
N ILE A 65 -0.60 13.15 -1.84
CA ILE A 65 -1.55 12.29 -2.54
C ILE A 65 -2.95 12.93 -2.64
N GLY A 66 -3.22 14.06 -1.96
CA GLY A 66 -4.53 14.69 -1.91
C GLY A 66 -5.54 13.93 -1.04
N GLY A 67 -6.21 14.64 -0.14
CA GLY A 67 -7.17 14.05 0.80
C GLY A 67 -6.49 13.47 2.06
N PRO A 68 -6.97 12.34 2.62
CA PRO A 68 -6.40 11.73 3.81
C PRO A 68 -4.95 11.23 3.58
N SER A 69 -4.22 10.97 4.66
CA SER A 69 -2.83 10.50 4.59
C SER A 69 -2.68 9.04 4.12
N GLY A 70 -3.79 8.32 3.90
CA GLY A 70 -3.81 6.96 3.38
C GLY A 70 -4.98 6.73 2.43
N TYR A 71 -4.86 5.74 1.54
CA TYR A 71 -5.94 5.32 0.65
C TYR A 71 -5.80 3.83 0.27
N ALA A 72 -6.82 3.04 0.59
CA ALA A 72 -6.93 1.62 0.27
C ALA A 72 -8.35 1.23 -0.18
N PRO A 73 -8.50 0.15 -0.97
CA PRO A 73 -9.82 -0.41 -1.27
C PRO A 73 -10.33 -1.25 -0.09
N VAL A 74 -11.65 -1.35 0.01
CA VAL A 74 -12.28 -2.27 0.98
C VAL A 74 -12.26 -3.70 0.43
N SER A 75 -11.91 -4.67 1.28
CA SER A 75 -11.91 -6.11 0.96
C SER A 75 -11.00 -6.50 -0.21
N GLY A 76 -9.69 -6.25 -0.06
CA GLY A 76 -8.68 -6.36 -1.11
C GLY A 76 -7.57 -7.39 -0.87
N VAL A 77 -7.38 -7.91 0.35
CA VAL A 77 -6.16 -8.67 0.73
C VAL A 77 -5.85 -9.81 -0.23
N CYS A 78 -6.83 -10.65 -0.56
CA CYS A 78 -6.63 -11.82 -1.43
C CYS A 78 -6.92 -11.56 -2.92
N TYR A 79 -7.06 -10.29 -3.32
CA TYR A 79 -7.38 -9.92 -4.70
C TYR A 79 -6.24 -9.14 -5.34
N PRO A 80 -5.38 -9.76 -6.18
CA PRO A 80 -4.16 -9.15 -6.73
C PRO A 80 -4.32 -7.79 -7.42
N ALA A 81 -5.53 -7.52 -7.90
CA ALA A 81 -5.90 -6.29 -8.58
C ALA A 81 -6.23 -5.11 -7.64
N ARG A 82 -6.45 -5.38 -6.35
CA ARG A 82 -6.86 -4.42 -5.32
C ARG A 82 -6.13 -4.63 -3.99
N SER A 83 -5.06 -5.41 -3.93
CA SER A 83 -4.34 -5.68 -2.68
C SER A 83 -3.23 -4.64 -2.39
N CYS A 84 -3.52 -3.34 -2.59
CA CYS A 84 -2.55 -2.26 -2.36
C CYS A 84 -3.09 -1.17 -1.44
N ALA A 85 -2.22 -0.61 -0.60
CA ALA A 85 -2.45 0.62 0.15
C ALA A 85 -1.48 1.71 -0.29
N LEU A 86 -1.98 2.92 -0.52
CA LEU A 86 -1.17 4.11 -0.75
C LEU A 86 -1.09 4.92 0.55
N ASN A 87 0.12 5.25 1.00
CA ASN A 87 0.33 5.93 2.28
C ASN A 87 1.28 7.11 2.09
N ARG A 88 0.89 8.27 2.61
CA ARG A 88 1.75 9.45 2.72
C ARG A 88 2.63 9.29 3.95
N ASP A 89 3.94 9.42 3.77
CA ASP A 89 4.93 9.39 4.84
C ASP A 89 4.91 10.69 5.65
N GLU A 90 4.59 10.56 6.93
CA GLU A 90 4.57 11.62 7.94
C GLU A 90 5.57 11.33 9.08
N GLY A 91 6.55 10.45 8.84
CA GLY A 91 7.50 9.97 9.86
C GLY A 91 7.01 8.69 10.53
N LEU A 92 7.39 8.47 11.79
CA LEU A 92 7.10 7.22 12.51
C LEU A 92 5.60 6.95 12.69
N THR A 93 4.79 8.01 12.73
CA THR A 93 3.33 7.92 12.84
C THR A 93 2.68 7.29 11.60
N SER A 94 3.39 7.23 10.46
CA SER A 94 2.94 6.52 9.26
C SER A 94 2.65 5.04 9.52
N ALA A 95 3.24 4.45 10.55
CA ALA A 95 2.92 3.08 10.97
C ALA A 95 1.42 2.90 11.29
N PHE A 96 0.79 3.90 11.92
CA PHE A 96 -0.65 3.85 12.21
C PHE A 96 -1.51 4.01 10.94
N ILE A 97 -1.06 4.84 10.00
CA ILE A 97 -1.72 5.00 8.70
C ILE A 97 -1.68 3.67 7.95
N ILE A 98 -0.50 3.05 7.84
CA ILE A 98 -0.35 1.74 7.19
C ILE A 98 -1.24 0.68 7.86
N ALA A 99 -1.27 0.64 9.19
CA ALA A 99 -2.13 -0.30 9.92
C ALA A 99 -3.62 -0.08 9.59
N HIS A 100 -4.07 1.18 9.56
CA HIS A 100 -5.44 1.56 9.21
C HIS A 100 -5.80 1.15 7.77
N GLU A 101 -4.95 1.48 6.80
CA GLU A 101 -5.20 1.18 5.39
C GLU A 101 -5.13 -0.32 5.07
N VAL A 102 -4.26 -1.07 5.76
CA VAL A 102 -4.25 -2.54 5.66
C VAL A 102 -5.52 -3.14 6.24
N ALA A 103 -6.06 -2.57 7.33
CA ALA A 103 -7.31 -3.04 7.94
C ALA A 103 -8.57 -2.71 7.12
N HIS A 104 -8.50 -1.78 6.16
CA HIS A 104 -9.58 -1.61 5.18
C HIS A 104 -9.71 -2.81 4.23
N MET A 105 -8.61 -3.48 3.91
CA MET A 105 -8.57 -4.57 2.94
C MET A 105 -9.09 -5.90 3.51
#